data_AF-A0A9X2E8J3-F1
#
_entry.id   AF-A0A9X2E8J3-F1
#
_cell.length_a   1.000
_cell.length_b   1.000
_cell.length_c   1.000
_cell.angle_alpha   90.00
_cell.angle_beta   90.00
_cell.angle_gamma   90.00
#
_symmetry.space_group_name_H-M   'P 1'
#
loop_
_entity.id
_entity.type
_entity.pdbx_description
1 polymer ?
#
loop_
_entity_poly.entity_id
_entity_poly.type
_entity_poly.pdbx_seq_one_letter_code
_entity_poly.pdbx_strand_id
1 'polypeptide(L)'
;MRTKLLTGLPIGLLLTSAAIAIAPAAQADSDSETGNAPYWTCTAQTYDGHELPAVDVPAKRGVEQARMRARPEWRGQARFDTIACVPKGR
;
A
#
# COMPACT_ATOMS: atom_id res chain seq x y z
N MET A 1 -44.48 -6.17 -0.31
CA MET A 1 -43.60 -5.31 -1.13
C MET A 1 -42.63 -6.22 -1.88
N ARG A 2 -42.54 -6.06 -3.20
CA ARG A 2 -41.97 -7.05 -4.14
C ARG A 2 -40.45 -6.95 -4.26
N THR A 3 -39.80 -8.10 -4.12
CA THR A 3 -38.39 -8.42 -4.41
C THR A 3 -38.01 -8.04 -5.84
N LYS A 4 -36.85 -7.38 -6.02
CA LYS A 4 -36.15 -7.25 -7.30
C LYS A 4 -34.64 -7.45 -7.08
N LEU A 5 -34.21 -8.70 -7.26
CA LEU A 5 -32.87 -9.06 -7.72
C LEU A 5 -32.80 -8.79 -9.23
N LEU A 6 -31.62 -8.43 -9.73
CA LEU A 6 -31.13 -8.23 -11.12
C LEU A 6 -30.19 -7.01 -11.02
N THR A 7 -28.93 -6.94 -11.46
CA THR A 7 -28.14 -7.67 -12.46
C THR A 7 -26.77 -6.99 -12.47
N GLY A 8 -25.68 -7.74 -12.59
CA GLY A 8 -24.38 -7.13 -12.92
C GLY A 8 -23.17 -7.97 -12.56
N LEU A 9 -23.15 -9.23 -13.03
CA LEU A 9 -21.97 -10.08 -12.98
C LEU A 9 -21.23 -9.93 -14.32
N PRO A 10 -20.03 -9.32 -14.40
CA PRO A 10 -19.14 -9.59 -15.51
C PRO A 10 -18.29 -10.82 -15.17
N ILE A 11 -18.71 -11.95 -15.73
CA ILE A 11 -17.84 -13.10 -15.97
C ILE A 11 -16.84 -12.66 -17.03
N GLY A 12 -15.65 -12.23 -16.60
CA GLY A 12 -14.48 -12.07 -17.44
C GLY A 12 -13.57 -13.28 -17.26
N LEU A 13 -13.84 -14.34 -18.01
CA LEU A 13 -13.02 -15.55 -18.02
C LEU A 13 -12.49 -15.70 -19.44
N LEU A 14 -11.21 -15.42 -19.67
CA LEU A 14 -10.41 -15.97 -20.78
C LEU A 14 -8.90 -15.76 -20.53
N LEU A 15 -8.30 -16.83 -20.01
CA LEU A 15 -6.95 -17.38 -20.23
C LEU A 15 -5.86 -16.46 -20.82
N THR A 16 -4.81 -16.25 -20.03
CA THR A 16 -3.43 -16.20 -20.54
C THR A 16 -2.55 -17.16 -19.75
N SER A 17 -2.18 -18.25 -20.41
CA SER A 17 -1.19 -19.21 -19.93
C SER A 17 0.21 -18.60 -20.02
N ALA A 18 0.99 -18.83 -18.96
CA ALA A 18 2.45 -18.89 -18.95
C ALA A 18 3.24 -17.63 -19.38
N ALA A 19 3.60 -16.83 -18.39
CA ALA A 19 5.00 -16.48 -18.17
C ALA A 19 5.20 -16.22 -16.67
N ILE A 20 6.03 -17.04 -16.03
CA ILE A 20 6.56 -16.76 -14.70
C ILE A 20 7.48 -15.54 -14.86
N ALA A 21 6.92 -14.35 -14.74
CA ALA A 21 7.66 -13.14 -14.48
C ALA A 21 7.54 -12.87 -12.99
N ILE A 22 8.65 -13.07 -12.28
CA ILE A 22 8.82 -12.65 -10.89
C ILE A 22 8.84 -11.11 -10.95
N ALA A 23 7.66 -10.50 -10.99
CA ALA A 23 7.51 -9.07 -10.86
C ALA A 23 7.36 -8.78 -9.36
N PRO A 24 8.27 -8.02 -8.73
CA PRO A 24 7.85 -7.29 -7.54
C PRO A 24 6.76 -6.33 -8.02
N ALA A 25 5.53 -6.61 -7.59
CA ALA A 25 4.40 -5.73 -7.72
C ALA A 25 4.71 -4.43 -6.95
N ALA A 26 5.36 -3.49 -7.62
CA ALA A 26 5.39 -2.08 -7.23
C ALA A 26 4.01 -1.50 -7.56
N GLN A 27 2.99 -1.95 -6.83
CA GLN A 27 1.70 -1.26 -6.78
C GLN A 27 1.81 -0.22 -5.66
N ALA A 28 2.06 1.02 -6.03
CA ALA A 28 1.66 2.18 -5.24
C ALA A 28 1.70 3.42 -6.14
N ASP A 29 0.83 3.44 -7.15
CA ASP A 29 0.26 4.69 -7.62
C ASP A 29 -0.34 5.42 -6.40
N SER A 30 0.33 6.48 -5.96
CA SER A 30 -0.22 7.47 -5.03
C SER A 30 0.06 8.88 -5.55
N ASP A 31 -0.09 9.06 -6.86
CA ASP A 31 -0.38 10.34 -7.50
C ASP A 31 -1.85 10.69 -7.25
N SER A 32 -2.23 11.03 -6.00
CA SER A 32 -3.53 11.62 -5.67
C SER A 32 -3.56 12.20 -4.24
N GLU A 33 -2.84 13.29 -3.97
CA GLU A 33 -3.35 14.32 -3.05
C GLU A 33 -2.74 15.69 -3.40
N THR A 34 -3.41 16.40 -4.30
CA THR A 34 -3.22 17.83 -4.57
C THR A 34 -3.39 18.62 -3.28
N GLY A 35 -2.31 18.87 -2.54
CA GLY A 35 -2.36 19.72 -1.36
C GLY A 35 -1.18 19.61 -0.41
N ASN A 36 0.00 20.10 -0.83
CA ASN A 36 1.15 20.54 -0.02
C ASN A 36 1.37 19.82 1.34
N ALA A 37 1.16 18.50 1.39
CA ALA A 37 1.40 17.70 2.57
C ALA A 37 2.85 17.28 2.55
N PRO A 38 3.61 17.39 3.65
CA PRO A 38 4.93 16.80 3.70
C PRO A 38 4.79 15.29 3.47
N TYR A 39 5.55 14.79 2.51
CA TYR A 39 5.67 13.36 2.22
C TYR A 39 6.64 12.73 3.21
N TRP A 40 6.40 11.47 3.53
CA TRP A 40 7.23 10.67 4.43
C TRP A 40 7.58 9.35 3.77
N THR A 41 8.86 9.01 3.77
CA THR A 41 9.35 7.69 3.37
C THR A 41 9.39 6.80 4.60
N CYS A 42 8.66 5.70 4.56
CA CYS A 42 8.59 4.74 5.65
C CYS A 42 9.23 3.41 5.25
N THR A 43 9.96 2.79 6.18
CA THR A 43 10.49 1.42 6.06
C THR A 43 9.97 0.56 7.21
N ALA A 44 10.02 -0.76 7.03
CA ALA A 44 9.65 -1.74 8.06
C ALA A 44 10.48 -3.01 7.88
N GLN A 45 10.45 -3.89 8.89
CA GLN A 45 11.04 -5.22 8.81
C GLN A 45 9.96 -6.31 8.91
N THR A 46 10.21 -7.47 8.31
CA THR A 46 9.40 -8.68 8.50
C THR A 46 9.61 -9.30 9.87
N TYR A 47 8.82 -10.32 10.20
CA TYR A 47 9.02 -11.11 11.43
C TYR A 47 10.36 -11.85 11.46
N ASP A 48 10.89 -12.19 10.29
CA ASP A 48 12.19 -12.83 10.09
C ASP A 48 13.36 -11.84 10.05
N GLY A 49 13.10 -10.54 10.21
CA GLY A 49 14.13 -9.49 10.26
C GLY A 49 14.62 -8.99 8.89
N HIS A 50 13.91 -9.30 7.80
CA HIS A 50 14.23 -8.74 6.48
C HIS A 50 13.62 -7.35 6.32
N GLU A 51 14.35 -6.41 5.70
CA GLU A 51 13.78 -5.11 5.33
C GLU A 51 12.72 -5.26 4.23
N LEU A 52 11.62 -4.54 4.42
CA LEU A 52 10.53 -4.42 3.46
C LEU A 52 10.75 -3.22 2.54
N PRO A 53 10.12 -3.23 1.34
CA PRO A 53 10.15 -2.09 0.44
C PRO A 53 9.70 -0.81 1.13
N ALA A 54 10.44 0.27 0.89
CA ALA A 54 10.07 1.59 1.39
C ALA A 54 8.77 2.06 0.73
N VAL A 55 7.90 2.70 1.51
CA VAL A 55 6.63 3.26 1.04
C VAL A 55 6.59 4.75 1.32
N ASP A 56 6.16 5.52 0.33
CA ASP A 56 6.00 6.97 0.48
C ASP A 56 4.54 7.29 0.79
N VAL A 57 4.30 7.99 1.90
CA VAL A 57 2.96 8.35 2.35
C VAL A 57 2.86 9.84 2.65
N PRO A 58 1.77 10.53 2.24
CA PRO A 58 1.53 11.91 2.64
C PRO A 58 1.06 11.95 4.10
N ALA A 59 1.70 12.78 4.94
CA ALA A 59 1.26 12.96 6.34
C ALA A 59 1.47 14.39 6.84
N LYS A 60 0.34 15.08 7.07
CA LYS A 60 0.30 16.47 7.55
C LYS A 60 0.55 16.59 9.06
N ARG A 61 0.22 15.55 9.83
CA ARG A 61 0.27 15.55 11.31
C ARG A 61 1.54 14.90 11.87
N GLY A 62 2.55 14.71 11.02
CA GLY A 62 3.87 14.20 11.43
C GLY A 62 4.02 12.68 11.34
N VAL A 63 5.09 12.19 11.97
CA VAL A 63 5.60 10.81 11.82
C VAL A 63 4.58 9.74 12.24
N GLU A 64 3.79 9.97 13.29
CA GLU A 64 2.83 8.97 13.79
C GLU A 64 1.71 8.73 12.77
N GLN A 65 1.22 9.80 12.14
CA GLN A 65 0.24 9.68 11.06
C GLN A 65 0.85 8.95 9.85
N ALA A 66 2.11 9.24 9.50
CA ALA A 66 2.81 8.54 8.43
C ALA A 66 2.92 7.04 8.73
N ARG A 67 3.32 6.66 9.95
CA ARG A 67 3.39 5.25 10.37
C ARG A 67 2.03 4.56 10.25
N MET A 68 0.95 5.19 10.72
CA MET A 68 -0.39 4.61 10.61
C MET A 68 -0.84 4.44 9.16
N ARG A 69 -0.48 5.38 8.28
CA ARG A 69 -0.77 5.31 6.84
C ARG A 69 0.07 4.24 6.12
N ALA A 70 1.29 3.97 6.56
CA ALA A 70 2.16 2.94 5.99
C ALA A 70 1.81 1.51 6.44
N ARG A 71 1.19 1.32 7.62
CA ARG A 71 0.79 -0.01 8.13
C ARG A 71 -0.01 -0.89 7.17
N PRO A 72 -1.06 -0.40 6.48
CA PRO A 72 -1.83 -1.24 5.56
C PRO A 72 -1.01 -1.75 4.37
N GLU A 73 0.00 -1.01 3.92
CA GLU A 73 0.88 -1.40 2.80
C GLU A 73 1.66 -2.69 3.10
N TRP A 74 1.94 -2.98 4.38
CA TRP A 74 2.67 -4.19 4.80
C TRP A 74 1.82 -5.15 5.63
N ARG A 75 0.50 -5.13 5.44
CA ARG A 75 -0.42 -5.97 6.21
C ARG A 75 -0.06 -7.46 6.07
N GLY A 76 0.17 -8.10 7.22
CA GLY A 76 0.49 -9.53 7.29
C GLY A 76 1.96 -9.88 7.01
N GLN A 77 2.82 -8.90 6.72
CA GLN A 77 4.23 -9.11 6.40
C GLN A 77 5.15 -8.37 7.37
N ALA A 78 4.82 -7.12 7.72
CA ALA A 78 5.64 -6.30 8.62
C ALA A 78 5.39 -6.57 10.10
N ARG A 79 6.47 -6.44 10.87
CA ARG A 79 6.45 -6.11 12.29
C ARG A 79 6.17 -4.62 12.45
N PHE A 80 4.95 -4.26 12.83
CA PHE A 80 4.53 -2.86 12.90
C PHE A 80 5.31 -2.03 13.93
N ASP A 81 5.91 -2.67 14.94
CA ASP A 81 6.83 -2.03 15.90
C ASP A 81 8.11 -1.50 15.24
N THR A 82 8.53 -2.11 14.13
CA THR A 82 9.75 -1.76 13.38
C THR A 82 9.54 -0.66 12.35
N ILE A 83 8.31 -0.16 12.16
CA ILE A 83 8.04 0.89 11.18
C ILE A 83 8.75 2.18 11.60
N ALA A 84 9.65 2.66 10.75
CA ALA A 84 10.33 3.95 10.86
C ALA A 84 9.94 4.83 9.66
N CYS A 85 9.72 6.12 9.88
CA CYS A 85 9.39 7.06 8.81
C CYS A 85 10.25 8.31 8.91
N VAL A 86 10.75 8.78 7.76
CA VAL A 86 11.52 10.01 7.62
C VAL A 86 10.83 10.97 6.66
N PRO A 87 10.85 12.29 6.91
CA PRO A 87 10.26 13.26 6.00
C PRO A 87 11.06 13.30 4.69
N LYS A 88 10.37 13.24 3.56
CA LYS A 88 10.94 13.31 2.23
C LYS A 88 11.02 14.78 1.78
N GLY A 89 12.24 15.30 1.64
CA GLY A 89 12.49 16.66 1.14
C GLY A 89 12.61 17.75 2.20
N ARG A 90 13.68 17.71 3.00
CA ARG A 90 14.25 18.93 3.61
C ARG A 90 15.38 19.47 2.75
#